data_AF-A0A6N8V928-F1
#
_entry.id   AF-A0A6N8V928-F1
#
_cell.length_a   1.000
_cell.length_b   1.000
_cell.length_c   1.000
_cell.angle_alpha   90.00
_cell.angle_beta   90.00
_cell.angle_gamma   90.00
#
_symmetry.space_group_name_H-M   'P 1'
#
loop_
_entity.id
_entity.type
_entity.pdbx_description
1 polymer ?
#
loop_
_entity_poly.entity_id
_entity_poly.type
_entity_poly.pdbx_seq_one_letter_code
_entity_poly.pdbx_strand_id
1 'polypeptide(L)'
;MEIRRAVIFSGGEQVRLHPHPGGWRWTALSVDSEEPHAASQHLQRLMRDTEAAIADRLFAEGWLVVFDGPLHSIRRSRTTPVVGYVKTHHRRTLAVEHWQVVPGLLVGERTSIFAMKDDRYACYIRVGDPGPWAGPWAGIARLEVPASSGSAQAIATVDRAASWLPTFASAPHRDARAPVNLAPVARLEQHLHHLIGDSRLALRAVREAVMQHNRDEEAV
;
A
#
# COMPACT_ATOMS: atom_id res chain seq x y z
N MET A 1 -1.96 17.80 -7.06
CA MET A 1 -2.00 16.72 -6.05
C MET A 1 -2.37 17.37 -4.72
N GLU A 2 -3.39 16.89 -4.03
CA GLU A 2 -3.87 17.49 -2.79
C GLU A 2 -3.27 16.76 -1.58
N ILE A 3 -2.58 17.50 -0.70
CA ILE A 3 -2.03 16.95 0.54
C ILE A 3 -3.05 17.20 1.65
N ARG A 4 -3.63 16.11 2.17
CA ARG A 4 -4.50 16.16 3.34
C ARG A 4 -3.70 15.79 4.58
N ARG A 5 -3.80 16.62 5.62
CA ARG A 5 -3.18 16.38 6.93
C ARG A 5 -4.29 16.18 7.92
N ALA A 6 -4.14 15.21 8.82
CA ALA A 6 -5.11 14.92 9.85
C ALA A 6 -4.44 14.88 11.22
N VAL A 7 -5.13 15.38 12.23
CA VAL A 7 -4.81 15.15 13.65
C VAL A 7 -5.95 14.32 14.21
N ILE A 8 -5.61 13.16 14.77
CA ILE A 8 -6.60 12.18 15.24
C ILE A 8 -6.50 12.09 16.75
N PHE A 9 -7.58 12.48 17.42
CA PHE A 9 -7.74 12.39 18.87
C PHE A 9 -8.37 11.06 19.25
N SER A 10 -7.97 10.53 20.41
CA SER A 10 -8.61 9.37 21.04
C SER A 10 -9.59 9.86 22.11
N GLY A 11 -10.65 9.10 22.39
CA GLY A 11 -11.64 9.43 23.42
C GLY A 11 -12.90 10.15 22.92
N GLY A 12 -13.15 10.16 21.60
CA GLY A 12 -14.43 10.64 21.03
C GLY A 12 -14.62 12.16 20.96
N GLU A 13 -13.74 12.94 21.58
CA GLU A 13 -13.84 14.40 21.61
C GLU A 13 -13.53 15.04 20.24
N GLN A 14 -14.40 15.93 19.78
CA GLN A 14 -14.17 16.72 18.56
C GLN A 14 -13.44 18.02 18.88
N VAL A 15 -12.13 17.99 18.73
CA VAL A 15 -11.28 19.17 18.88
C VAL A 15 -11.24 19.96 17.57
N ARG A 16 -11.31 21.30 17.63
CA ARG A 16 -10.98 22.18 16.50
C ARG A 16 -9.65 22.86 16.75
N LEU A 17 -8.64 22.46 15.99
CA LEU A 17 -7.30 23.03 16.08
C LEU A 17 -7.10 24.20 15.11
N HIS A 18 -6.46 25.27 15.59
CA HIS A 18 -6.18 26.48 14.82
C HIS A 18 -5.12 26.24 13.73
N PRO A 19 -5.30 26.75 12.49
CA PRO A 19 -4.26 26.64 11.47
C PRO A 19 -2.97 27.34 11.92
N HIS A 20 -1.82 26.77 11.58
CA HIS A 20 -0.52 27.34 11.94
C HIS A 20 -0.07 28.39 10.91
N PRO A 21 0.49 29.54 11.31
CA PRO A 21 0.96 30.60 10.41
C PRO A 21 1.94 30.13 9.31
N GLY A 22 2.70 29.06 9.58
CA GLY A 22 3.60 28.41 8.61
C GLY A 22 2.92 27.60 7.50
N GLY A 23 1.63 27.84 7.20
CA GLY A 23 0.88 27.16 6.14
C GLY A 23 0.36 25.76 6.49
N TRP A 24 0.52 25.32 7.75
CA TRP A 24 0.03 24.02 8.18
C TRP A 24 -1.46 24.11 8.53
N ARG A 25 -2.24 23.26 7.85
CA ARG A 25 -3.68 23.07 8.07
C ARG A 25 -3.95 21.58 8.18
N TRP A 26 -4.93 21.22 8.98
CA TRP A 26 -5.29 19.83 9.24
C TRP A 26 -6.79 19.69 9.47
N THR A 27 -7.28 18.49 9.17
CA THR A 27 -8.59 18.04 9.61
C THR A 27 -8.43 17.38 10.97
N ALA A 28 -9.10 17.92 11.97
CA ALA A 28 -9.19 17.26 13.26
C ALA A 28 -10.26 16.16 13.20
N LEU A 29 -9.90 14.96 13.62
CA LEU A 29 -10.76 13.78 13.64
C LEU A 29 -10.69 13.17 15.03
N SER A 30 -11.72 12.42 15.40
CA SER A 30 -11.76 11.72 16.67
C SER A 30 -12.12 10.26 16.48
N VAL A 31 -11.56 9.40 17.33
CA VAL A 31 -11.91 8.00 17.43
C VAL A 31 -12.44 7.74 18.82
N ASP A 32 -13.64 7.17 18.88
CA ASP A 32 -14.28 6.72 20.11
C ASP A 32 -13.67 5.38 20.55
N SER A 33 -12.41 5.45 21.00
CA SER A 33 -11.64 4.32 21.52
C SER A 33 -10.46 4.84 22.33
N GLU A 34 -10.26 4.25 23.50
CA GLU A 34 -9.11 4.52 24.37
C GLU A 34 -7.88 3.65 24.00
N GLU A 35 -7.99 2.77 22.99
CA GLU A 35 -6.88 1.91 22.62
C GLU A 35 -5.71 2.72 22.03
N PRO A 36 -4.45 2.46 22.45
CA PRO A 36 -3.28 3.19 21.96
C PRO A 36 -3.10 3.18 20.44
N HIS A 37 -3.63 2.16 19.76
CA HIS A 37 -3.50 1.97 18.31
C HIS A 37 -4.72 2.46 17.52
N ALA A 38 -5.78 2.94 18.18
CA ALA A 38 -7.02 3.31 17.50
C ALA A 38 -6.81 4.45 16.50
N ALA A 39 -6.06 5.49 16.90
CA ALA A 39 -5.74 6.63 16.04
C ALA A 39 -4.91 6.22 14.81
N SER A 40 -3.89 5.38 14.99
CA SER A 40 -3.05 4.91 13.87
C SER A 40 -3.81 3.98 12.93
N GLN A 41 -4.68 3.10 13.45
CA GLN A 41 -5.57 2.29 12.63
C GLN A 41 -6.57 3.14 11.84
N HIS A 42 -7.11 4.20 12.46
CA HIS A 42 -7.99 5.14 11.77
C HIS A 42 -7.26 5.88 10.65
N LEU A 43 -6.03 6.37 10.89
CA LEU A 43 -5.20 6.98 9.85
C LEU A 43 -4.95 6.01 8.69
N GLN A 44 -4.60 4.76 8.99
CA GLN A 44 -4.40 3.74 7.96
C GLN A 44 -5.68 3.46 7.16
N ARG A 45 -6.88 3.51 7.79
CA ARG A 45 -8.15 3.39 7.05
C ARG A 45 -8.32 4.55 6.07
N LEU A 46 -8.14 5.80 6.52
CA LEU A 46 -8.25 6.98 5.64
C LEU A 46 -7.28 6.94 4.46
N MET A 47 -6.04 6.49 4.68
CA MET A 47 -5.06 6.28 3.61
C MET A 47 -5.56 5.25 2.59
N ARG A 48 -6.03 4.10 3.07
CA ARG A 48 -6.51 3.00 2.21
C ARG A 48 -7.78 3.35 1.45
N ASP A 49 -8.69 4.13 2.04
CA ASP A 49 -9.88 4.62 1.37
C ASP A 49 -9.52 5.62 0.27
N THR A 50 -8.50 6.46 0.50
CA THR A 50 -7.96 7.37 -0.51
C THR A 50 -7.31 6.61 -1.66
N GLU A 51 -6.48 5.61 -1.35
CA GLU A 51 -5.86 4.72 -2.32
C GLU A 51 -6.91 3.97 -3.15
N ALA A 52 -7.99 3.50 -2.51
CA ALA A 52 -9.11 2.85 -3.18
C ALA A 52 -9.75 3.77 -4.21
N ALA A 53 -10.11 5.00 -3.81
CA ALA A 53 -10.76 5.98 -4.67
C ALA A 53 -9.89 6.38 -5.87
N ILE A 54 -8.57 6.53 -5.67
CA ILE A 54 -7.62 6.80 -6.76
C ILE A 54 -7.59 5.62 -7.73
N ALA A 55 -7.58 4.39 -7.23
CA ALA A 55 -7.61 3.19 -8.06
C ALA A 55 -8.86 3.12 -8.93
N ASP A 56 -10.03 3.34 -8.32
CA ASP A 56 -11.31 3.22 -9.00
C ASP A 56 -11.40 4.27 -10.12
N ARG A 57 -10.90 5.49 -9.88
CA ARG A 57 -10.78 6.51 -10.92
C ARG A 57 -9.83 6.10 -12.05
N LEU A 58 -8.61 5.66 -11.73
CA LEU A 58 -7.63 5.23 -12.75
C LEU A 58 -8.14 4.04 -13.56
N PHE A 59 -8.87 3.12 -12.93
CA PHE A 59 -9.50 2.02 -13.62
C PHE A 59 -10.61 2.48 -14.56
N ALA A 60 -11.46 3.42 -14.14
CA ALA A 60 -12.47 4.01 -15.00
C ALA A 60 -11.86 4.70 -16.23
N GLU A 61 -10.62 5.19 -16.12
CA GLU A 61 -9.81 5.73 -17.22
C GLU A 61 -9.13 4.65 -18.09
N GLY A 62 -9.30 3.36 -17.76
CA GLY A 62 -8.78 2.22 -18.52
C GLY A 62 -7.42 1.69 -18.07
N TRP A 63 -6.86 2.17 -16.95
CA TRP A 63 -5.55 1.73 -16.46
C TRP A 63 -5.63 0.46 -15.61
N LEU A 64 -4.60 -0.38 -15.70
CA LEU A 64 -4.36 -1.46 -14.73
C LEU A 64 -3.63 -0.88 -13.52
N VAL A 65 -4.20 -1.04 -12.32
CA VAL A 65 -3.62 -0.50 -11.09
C VAL A 65 -2.92 -1.60 -10.29
N VAL A 66 -1.65 -1.34 -9.93
CA VAL A 66 -0.83 -2.21 -9.08
C VAL A 66 -0.68 -1.56 -7.70
N PHE A 67 -1.04 -2.29 -6.65
CA PHE A 67 -0.93 -1.89 -5.24
C PHE A 67 0.31 -2.48 -4.60
N ASP A 68 1.12 -1.68 -3.93
CA ASP A 68 2.22 -2.22 -3.12
C ASP A 68 1.69 -2.73 -1.77
N GLY A 69 1.30 -4.00 -1.77
CA GLY A 69 0.75 -4.68 -0.59
C GLY A 69 -0.40 -5.63 -0.91
N PRO A 70 -0.90 -6.35 0.11
CA PRO A 70 -1.98 -7.31 -0.04
C PRO A 70 -3.31 -6.64 -0.39
N LEU A 71 -4.15 -7.27 -1.21
CA LEU A 71 -5.43 -6.65 -1.64
C LEU A 71 -6.41 -6.46 -0.48
N HIS A 72 -6.36 -7.31 0.55
CA HIS A 72 -7.27 -7.20 1.70
C HIS A 72 -7.07 -5.91 2.52
N SER A 73 -5.99 -5.17 2.27
CA SER A 73 -5.79 -3.86 2.90
C SER A 73 -6.78 -2.84 2.35
N ILE A 74 -7.30 -3.02 1.14
CA ILE A 74 -8.19 -2.06 0.47
C ILE A 74 -9.62 -2.58 0.47
N ARG A 75 -10.54 -1.84 1.08
CA ARG A 75 -11.98 -2.12 1.03
C ARG A 75 -12.51 -1.71 -0.36
N ARG A 76 -12.85 -2.67 -1.23
CA ARG A 76 -13.22 -2.42 -2.63
C ARG A 76 -14.64 -2.85 -2.99
N SER A 77 -15.21 -2.14 -3.96
CA SER A 77 -16.22 -2.70 -4.86
C SER A 77 -15.60 -3.84 -5.65
N ARG A 78 -16.25 -4.99 -5.63
CA ARG A 78 -15.77 -6.31 -6.06
C ARG A 78 -15.44 -6.42 -7.58
N THR A 79 -15.54 -5.37 -8.38
CA THR A 79 -15.55 -5.49 -9.85
C THR A 79 -14.34 -4.87 -10.56
N THR A 80 -13.48 -4.12 -9.87
CA THR A 80 -12.32 -3.44 -10.46
C THR A 80 -11.10 -4.40 -10.56
N PRO A 81 -10.54 -4.67 -11.76
CA PRO A 81 -9.31 -5.45 -11.94
C PRO A 81 -8.10 -4.65 -11.45
N VAL A 82 -7.64 -5.04 -10.27
CA VAL A 82 -6.55 -4.45 -9.51
C VAL A 82 -5.61 -5.57 -9.10
N VAL A 83 -4.31 -5.29 -9.09
CA VAL A 83 -3.30 -6.27 -8.72
C VAL A 83 -2.66 -5.85 -7.41
N GLY A 84 -2.83 -6.64 -6.36
CA GLY A 84 -2.02 -6.52 -5.14
C GLY A 84 -0.65 -7.13 -5.40
N TYR A 85 0.40 -6.39 -5.07
CA TYR A 85 1.79 -6.78 -5.25
C TYR A 85 2.42 -7.05 -3.89
N VAL A 86 2.53 -8.31 -3.50
CA VAL A 86 2.99 -8.74 -2.18
C VAL A 86 4.41 -9.27 -2.26
N LYS A 87 5.34 -8.55 -1.65
CA LYS A 87 6.78 -8.87 -1.63
C LYS A 87 7.16 -9.84 -0.50
N THR A 88 6.31 -9.98 0.52
CA THR A 88 6.60 -10.73 1.74
C THR A 88 5.99 -12.13 1.73
N HIS A 89 6.81 -13.12 2.09
CA HIS A 89 6.46 -14.55 2.04
C HIS A 89 6.38 -15.21 3.43
N HIS A 90 6.05 -14.45 4.47
CA HIS A 90 6.09 -14.92 5.87
C HIS A 90 5.12 -16.07 6.18
N ARG A 91 4.04 -16.22 5.41
CA ARG A 91 3.10 -17.34 5.54
C ARG A 91 3.09 -18.16 4.26
N ARG A 92 3.42 -19.44 4.40
CA ARG A 92 3.23 -20.43 3.33
C ARG A 92 1.75 -20.50 3.01
N THR A 93 1.42 -20.15 1.77
CA THR A 93 0.02 -20.15 1.28
C THR A 93 -0.29 -21.38 0.43
N LEU A 94 0.76 -22.08 0.01
CA LEU A 94 0.69 -23.31 -0.76
C LEU A 94 1.12 -24.49 0.11
N ALA A 95 0.64 -25.68 -0.24
CA ALA A 95 1.20 -26.94 0.25
C ALA A 95 2.71 -27.01 -0.10
N VAL A 96 3.47 -27.79 0.67
CA VAL A 96 4.95 -27.77 0.60
C VAL A 96 5.46 -28.10 -0.79
N GLU A 97 4.80 -29.03 -1.47
CA GLU A 97 5.16 -29.55 -2.79
C GLU A 97 5.09 -28.43 -3.85
N HIS A 98 4.03 -27.62 -3.80
CA HIS A 98 3.85 -26.48 -4.70
C HIS A 98 4.71 -25.27 -4.28
N TRP A 99 5.02 -25.14 -2.99
CA TRP A 99 5.86 -24.05 -2.50
C TRP A 99 7.32 -24.20 -2.93
N GLN A 100 7.82 -25.44 -2.97
CA GLN A 100 9.21 -25.76 -3.33
C GLN A 100 9.55 -25.50 -4.81
N VAL A 101 8.56 -25.48 -5.70
CA VAL A 101 8.79 -25.23 -7.13
C VAL A 101 8.81 -23.74 -7.48
N VAL A 102 8.26 -22.86 -6.62
CA VAL A 102 8.20 -21.41 -6.87
C VAL A 102 9.59 -20.79 -7.09
N PRO A 103 10.63 -21.15 -6.31
CA PRO A 103 12.00 -20.70 -6.59
C PRO A 103 12.59 -21.13 -7.93
N GLY A 104 11.95 -22.01 -8.68
CA GLY A 104 12.37 -22.41 -10.02
C GLY A 104 11.90 -21.49 -11.15
N LEU A 105 10.99 -20.55 -10.87
CA LEU A 105 10.45 -19.64 -11.88
C LEU A 105 11.55 -18.76 -12.51
N LEU A 106 11.57 -18.69 -13.84
CA LEU A 106 12.36 -17.72 -14.61
C LEU A 106 11.70 -16.33 -14.59
N VAL A 107 12.46 -15.29 -14.90
CA VAL A 107 11.94 -13.91 -14.92
C VAL A 107 10.77 -13.77 -15.88
N GLY A 108 9.64 -13.25 -15.38
CA GLY A 108 8.37 -13.14 -16.10
C GLY A 108 7.47 -14.38 -15.99
N GLU A 109 8.00 -15.53 -15.55
CA GLU A 109 7.17 -16.69 -15.30
C GLU A 109 6.37 -16.55 -14.01
N ARG A 110 5.16 -17.11 -14.04
CA ARG A 110 4.26 -17.20 -12.90
C ARG A 110 3.75 -18.62 -12.71
N THR A 111 3.35 -18.93 -11.49
CA THR A 111 2.56 -20.14 -11.22
C THR A 111 1.15 -20.02 -11.81
N SER A 112 0.44 -21.14 -11.87
CA SER A 112 -1.02 -21.14 -11.96
C SER A 112 -1.62 -20.28 -10.84
N ILE A 113 -2.80 -19.70 -11.11
CA ILE A 113 -3.56 -19.03 -10.07
C ILE A 113 -4.12 -20.06 -9.08
N PHE A 114 -4.21 -19.67 -7.82
CA PHE A 114 -4.84 -20.44 -6.75
C PHE A 114 -5.77 -19.53 -5.95
N ALA A 115 -6.84 -20.10 -5.39
CA ALA A 115 -7.74 -19.35 -4.53
C ALA A 115 -7.07 -19.09 -3.17
N MET A 116 -7.19 -17.86 -2.69
CA MET A 116 -6.76 -17.45 -1.35
C MET A 116 -7.99 -16.98 -0.59
N LYS A 117 -8.49 -17.80 0.34
CA LYS A 117 -9.80 -17.60 0.95
C LYS A 117 -10.89 -17.51 -0.16
N ASP A 118 -12.05 -16.95 0.18
CA ASP A 118 -13.19 -16.85 -0.74
C ASP A 118 -13.24 -15.52 -1.52
N ASP A 119 -12.24 -14.65 -1.36
CA ASP A 119 -12.30 -13.26 -1.85
C ASP A 119 -11.25 -12.89 -2.91
N ARG A 120 -10.20 -13.69 -3.11
CA ARG A 120 -9.13 -13.38 -4.07
C ARG A 120 -8.48 -14.62 -4.69
N TYR A 121 -7.98 -14.45 -5.91
CA TYR A 121 -7.02 -15.35 -6.52
C TYR A 121 -5.61 -14.80 -6.33
N ALA A 122 -4.62 -15.69 -6.33
CA ALA A 122 -3.22 -15.30 -6.28
C ALA A 122 -2.35 -16.18 -7.18
N CYS A 123 -1.19 -15.67 -7.57
CA CYS A 123 -0.11 -16.44 -8.17
C CYS A 123 1.25 -15.89 -7.72
N TYR A 124 2.28 -16.72 -7.74
CA TYR A 124 3.65 -16.25 -7.57
C TYR A 124 4.26 -15.91 -8.93
N ILE A 125 5.13 -14.90 -8.97
CA ILE A 125 5.86 -14.45 -10.17
C ILE A 125 7.32 -14.17 -9.81
N ARG A 126 8.25 -14.48 -10.71
CA ARG A 126 9.61 -13.93 -10.67
C ARG A 126 9.66 -12.60 -11.42
N VAL A 127 9.84 -11.50 -10.70
CA VAL A 127 9.94 -10.17 -11.31
C VAL A 127 11.33 -9.80 -11.77
N GLY A 128 12.39 -10.41 -11.25
CA GLY A 128 13.73 -10.11 -11.71
C GLY A 128 14.75 -11.13 -11.25
N ASP A 129 15.90 -11.09 -11.91
CA ASP A 129 17.01 -11.98 -11.63
C ASP A 129 17.67 -11.59 -10.30
N PRO A 130 17.63 -12.47 -9.29
CA PRO A 130 18.21 -12.18 -7.99
C PRO A 130 19.74 -12.24 -7.99
N GLY A 131 20.36 -12.80 -9.03
CA GLY A 131 21.80 -13.02 -9.11
C GLY A 131 22.27 -14.22 -8.27
N PRO A 132 23.56 -14.58 -8.39
CA PRO A 132 24.09 -15.87 -7.91
C PRO A 132 24.19 -16.02 -6.39
N TRP A 133 24.15 -14.92 -5.63
CA TRP A 133 24.36 -14.93 -4.17
C TRP A 133 23.09 -14.66 -3.37
N ALA A 134 21.97 -14.45 -4.04
CA ALA A 134 20.72 -14.15 -3.40
C ALA A 134 19.95 -15.43 -3.02
N GLY A 135 19.13 -15.33 -1.97
CA GLY A 135 18.30 -16.45 -1.53
C GLY A 135 17.29 -16.89 -2.62
N PRO A 136 16.82 -18.14 -2.59
CA PRO A 136 15.97 -18.72 -3.65
C PRO A 136 14.68 -17.94 -3.95
N TRP A 137 14.16 -17.22 -2.94
CA TRP A 137 12.95 -16.40 -3.02
C TRP A 137 13.19 -14.95 -3.44
N ALA A 138 14.44 -14.55 -3.64
CA ALA A 138 14.74 -13.21 -4.11
C ALA A 138 14.15 -13.01 -5.52
N GLY A 139 13.56 -11.83 -5.72
CA GLY A 139 12.83 -11.50 -6.95
C GLY A 139 11.49 -12.23 -7.12
N ILE A 140 11.03 -13.01 -6.14
CA ILE A 140 9.68 -13.58 -6.15
C ILE A 140 8.70 -12.62 -5.48
N ALA A 141 7.60 -12.32 -6.15
CA ALA A 141 6.46 -11.61 -5.58
C ALA A 141 5.19 -12.46 -5.72
N ARG A 142 4.17 -12.16 -4.91
CA ARG A 142 2.82 -12.72 -5.07
C ARG A 142 1.89 -11.65 -5.62
N LEU A 143 1.23 -11.96 -6.72
CA LEU A 143 0.15 -11.15 -7.28
C LEU A 143 -1.17 -11.62 -6.67
N GLU A 144 -2.00 -10.69 -6.24
CA GLU A 144 -3.36 -10.96 -5.75
C GLU A 144 -4.36 -10.19 -6.63
N VAL A 145 -5.47 -10.84 -7.01
CA VAL A 145 -6.56 -10.23 -7.80
C VAL A 145 -7.92 -10.60 -7.19
N PRO A 146 -8.96 -9.75 -7.27
CA PRO A 146 -10.26 -10.05 -6.69
C PRO A 146 -10.89 -11.32 -7.30
N ALA A 147 -11.45 -12.21 -6.47
CA ALA A 147 -12.09 -13.43 -6.97
C ALA A 147 -13.41 -13.15 -7.70
N SER A 148 -14.03 -12.02 -7.37
CA SER A 148 -15.29 -11.55 -7.94
C SER A 148 -15.24 -11.16 -9.40
N SER A 149 -14.05 -11.00 -10.00
CA SER A 149 -13.92 -10.86 -11.46
C SER A 149 -14.10 -12.19 -12.21
N GLY A 150 -14.12 -13.32 -11.49
CA GLY A 150 -14.06 -14.66 -12.07
C GLY A 150 -12.63 -15.06 -12.47
N SER A 151 -12.40 -16.38 -12.58
CA SER A 151 -11.08 -16.97 -12.82
C SER A 151 -10.49 -16.59 -14.18
N ALA A 152 -11.30 -16.54 -15.24
CA ALA A 152 -10.83 -16.18 -16.59
C ALA A 152 -10.27 -14.75 -16.63
N GLN A 153 -11.00 -13.78 -16.07
CA GLN A 153 -10.52 -12.39 -16.00
C GLN A 153 -9.32 -12.25 -15.07
N ALA A 154 -9.30 -13.00 -13.96
CA ALA A 154 -8.16 -13.04 -13.05
C ALA A 154 -6.88 -13.51 -13.76
N ILE A 155 -6.96 -14.61 -14.54
CA ILE A 155 -5.87 -15.13 -15.36
C ILE A 155 -5.37 -14.06 -16.35
N ALA A 156 -6.28 -13.48 -17.13
CA ALA A 156 -5.92 -12.44 -18.11
C ALA A 156 -5.23 -11.23 -17.45
N THR A 157 -5.67 -10.87 -16.24
CA THR A 157 -5.10 -9.75 -15.47
C THR A 157 -3.69 -10.08 -15.00
N VAL A 158 -3.46 -11.26 -14.43
CA VAL A 158 -2.13 -11.65 -13.95
C VAL A 158 -1.15 -11.94 -15.09
N ASP A 159 -1.63 -12.40 -16.26
CA ASP A 159 -0.81 -12.56 -17.47
C ASP A 159 -0.32 -11.22 -18.00
N ARG A 160 -1.23 -10.25 -18.07
CA ARG A 160 -0.88 -8.87 -18.43
C ARG A 160 0.08 -8.25 -17.43
N ALA A 161 -0.13 -8.46 -16.13
CA ALA A 161 0.82 -7.99 -15.12
C ALA A 161 2.19 -8.68 -15.27
N ALA A 162 2.21 -9.99 -15.46
CA ALA A 162 3.44 -10.77 -15.53
C ALA A 162 4.33 -10.41 -16.72
N SER A 163 3.73 -10.00 -17.84
CA SER A 163 4.48 -9.58 -19.03
C SER A 163 5.20 -8.23 -18.87
N TRP A 164 4.77 -7.35 -17.96
CA TRP A 164 5.32 -5.99 -17.82
C TRP A 164 6.00 -5.73 -16.48
N LEU A 165 5.56 -6.36 -15.38
CA LEU A 165 6.15 -6.13 -14.07
C LEU A 165 7.68 -6.31 -14.03
N PRO A 166 8.28 -7.29 -14.74
CA PRO A 166 9.73 -7.42 -14.77
C PRO A 166 10.49 -6.22 -15.32
N THR A 167 9.89 -5.45 -16.25
CA THR A 167 10.55 -4.24 -16.79
C THR A 167 10.67 -3.14 -15.74
N PHE A 168 9.94 -3.24 -14.64
CA PHE A 168 9.94 -2.29 -13.54
C PHE A 168 10.72 -2.77 -12.32
N ALA A 169 11.31 -3.97 -12.35
CA ALA A 169 12.13 -4.48 -11.25
C ALA A 169 13.30 -3.54 -10.95
N SER A 170 13.57 -3.30 -9.68
CA SER A 170 14.66 -2.44 -9.24
C SER A 170 16.02 -3.11 -9.45
N ALA A 171 17.06 -2.27 -9.66
CA ALA A 171 18.42 -2.75 -9.85
C ALA A 171 19.18 -2.80 -8.50
N PRO A 172 20.05 -3.81 -8.26
CA PRO A 172 20.75 -3.96 -6.98
C PRO A 172 21.56 -2.75 -6.52
N HIS A 173 22.17 -2.00 -7.43
CA HIS A 173 22.93 -0.79 -7.10
C HIS A 173 22.06 0.42 -6.72
N ARG A 174 20.73 0.34 -6.92
CA ARG A 174 19.77 1.41 -6.63
C ARG A 174 18.86 1.09 -5.44
N ASP A 175 18.74 -0.18 -5.10
CA ASP A 175 17.79 -0.66 -4.10
C ASP A 175 18.31 -1.94 -3.45
N ALA A 176 18.49 -1.91 -2.13
CA ALA A 176 18.93 -3.06 -1.34
C ALA A 176 17.91 -4.22 -1.36
N ARG A 177 16.64 -3.94 -1.70
CA ARG A 177 15.57 -4.93 -1.86
C ARG A 177 15.36 -5.32 -3.32
N ALA A 178 16.28 -4.97 -4.22
CA ALA A 178 16.24 -5.49 -5.57
C ALA A 178 16.31 -7.04 -5.58
N PRO A 179 15.71 -7.69 -6.59
CA PRO A 179 14.92 -7.11 -7.67
C PRO A 179 13.42 -7.06 -7.36
N VAL A 180 12.99 -7.43 -6.14
CA VAL A 180 11.56 -7.61 -5.83
C VAL A 180 10.80 -6.28 -5.72
N ASN A 181 11.50 -5.17 -5.48
CA ASN A 181 10.89 -3.84 -5.49
C ASN A 181 10.69 -3.33 -6.92
N LEU A 182 9.59 -2.59 -7.14
CA LEU A 182 9.32 -1.94 -8.42
C LEU A 182 9.86 -0.51 -8.37
N ALA A 183 10.74 -0.14 -9.31
CA ALA A 183 11.35 1.18 -9.39
C ALA A 183 10.33 2.33 -9.47
N PRO A 184 9.20 2.23 -10.21
CA PRO A 184 8.16 3.27 -10.21
C PRO A 184 7.53 3.48 -8.84
N VAL A 185 7.32 2.41 -8.07
CA VAL A 185 6.75 2.50 -6.71
C VAL A 185 7.72 3.23 -5.79
N ALA A 186 8.99 2.85 -5.78
CA ALA A 186 10.00 3.51 -4.97
C ALA A 186 10.14 5.02 -5.31
N ARG A 187 10.05 5.38 -6.59
CA ARG A 187 10.07 6.79 -7.04
C ARG A 187 8.81 7.55 -6.63
N LEU A 188 7.65 6.90 -6.70
CA LEU A 188 6.40 7.48 -6.23
C LEU A 188 6.47 7.75 -4.73
N GLU A 189 6.90 6.77 -3.92
CA GLU A 189 7.09 6.94 -2.48
C GLU A 189 8.04 8.09 -2.15
N GLN A 190 9.18 8.18 -2.84
CA GLN A 190 10.13 9.28 -2.67
C GLN A 190 9.48 10.64 -2.98
N HIS A 191 8.71 10.72 -4.07
CA HIS A 191 8.00 11.94 -4.46
C HIS A 191 6.92 12.32 -3.45
N LEU A 192 6.11 11.36 -3.00
CA LEU A 192 5.07 11.58 -1.99
C LEU A 192 5.68 12.05 -0.66
N HIS A 193 6.78 11.45 -0.20
CA HIS A 193 7.50 11.91 1.00
C HIS A 193 7.99 13.35 0.87
N HIS A 194 8.54 13.73 -0.29
CA HIS A 194 8.97 15.11 -0.52
C HIS A 194 7.80 16.09 -0.43
N LEU A 195 6.63 15.73 -1.00
CA LEU A 195 5.43 16.56 -0.96
C LEU A 195 4.83 16.70 0.43
N ILE A 196 4.89 15.67 1.27
CA ILE A 196 4.37 15.72 2.65
C ILE A 196 5.14 16.77 3.49
N GLY A 197 6.43 16.95 3.22
CA GLY A 197 7.31 17.90 3.89
C GLY A 197 8.04 17.31 5.11
N ASP A 198 8.72 18.16 5.86
CA ASP A 198 9.52 17.75 7.02
C ASP A 198 8.63 17.37 8.22
N SER A 199 8.81 16.15 8.74
CA SER A 199 8.02 15.60 9.84
C SER A 199 8.25 16.31 11.18
N ARG A 200 9.45 16.88 11.41
CA ARG A 200 9.77 17.65 12.62
C ARG A 200 9.06 18.99 12.61
N LEU A 201 9.00 19.65 11.44
CA LEU A 201 8.23 20.89 11.28
C LEU A 201 6.73 20.64 11.46
N ALA A 202 6.21 19.55 10.87
CA ALA A 202 4.82 19.13 11.05
C ALA A 202 4.49 18.89 12.53
N LEU A 203 5.34 18.14 13.24
CA LEU A 203 5.17 17.84 14.67
C LEU A 203 5.20 19.12 15.52
N ARG A 204 6.12 20.04 15.23
CA ARG A 204 6.21 21.33 15.91
C ARG A 204 4.94 22.16 15.71
N ALA A 205 4.48 22.30 14.47
CA ALA A 205 3.29 23.07 14.15
C ALA A 205 2.02 22.54 14.84
N VAL A 206 1.86 21.20 14.88
CA VAL A 206 0.72 20.57 15.59
C VAL A 206 0.81 20.81 17.10
N ARG A 207 2.00 20.69 17.71
CA ARG A 207 2.19 20.95 19.14
C ARG A 207 1.86 22.39 19.51
N GLU A 208 2.32 23.36 18.73
CA GLU A 208 2.03 24.78 18.96
C GLU A 208 0.53 25.07 18.86
N ALA A 209 -0.16 24.45 17.90
CA ALA A 209 -1.61 24.59 17.79
C ALA A 209 -2.42 23.94 18.91
N VAL A 210 -1.98 22.77 19.42
CA VAL A 210 -2.58 22.15 20.60
C VAL A 210 -2.36 23.03 21.83
N MET A 211 -1.17 23.60 22.02
CA MET A 211 -0.91 24.53 23.13
C MET A 211 -1.73 25.82 23.03
N GLN A 212 -2.02 26.31 21.82
CA GLN A 212 -2.91 27.44 21.64
C GLN A 212 -4.35 27.07 22.02
N HIS A 213 -4.83 25.93 21.53
CA HIS A 213 -6.17 25.43 21.85
C HIS A 213 -6.39 25.28 23.37
N ASN A 214 -5.46 24.65 24.08
CA ASN A 214 -5.58 24.48 25.53
C ASN A 214 -5.60 25.83 26.29
N ARG A 215 -4.80 26.82 25.84
CA ARG A 215 -4.83 28.16 26.43
C ARG A 215 -6.15 28.88 26.21
N ASP A 216 -6.78 28.66 25.06
CA ASP A 216 -8.08 29.24 24.72
C ASP A 216 -9.20 28.58 25.54
N GLU A 217 -9.10 27.28 25.87
CA GLU A 217 -10.03 26.59 26.77
C GLU A 217 -9.90 27.04 28.23
N GLU A 218 -8.68 27.25 28.73
CA GLU A 218 -8.44 27.72 30.11
C GLU A 218 -8.90 29.17 30.35
N ALA A 219 -9.12 29.95 29.29
CA ALA A 219 -9.55 31.34 29.35
C ALA A 219 -11.08 31.53 29.36
N VAL A 220 -11.86 30.45 29.23
CA VAL A 220 -13.33 30.41 29.23
C VAL A 220 -13.86 29.94 30.58
#